data_AF-A0A9P6SSM9-F1
#
_entry.id   AF-A0A9P6SSM9-F1
#
_cell.length_a   1.000
_cell.length_b   1.000
_cell.length_c   1.000
_cell.angle_alpha   90.00
_cell.angle_beta   90.00
_cell.angle_gamma   90.00
#
_symmetry.space_group_name_H-M   'P 1'
#
loop_
_entity.id
_entity.type
_entity.pdbx_description
1 polymer ?
#
loop_
_entity_poly.entity_id
_entity_poly.type
_entity_poly.pdbx_seq_one_letter_code
_entity_poly.pdbx_strand_id
1 'polypeptide(L)'
;MNDHIRGILKEGGKDHSLSFPFPFSHSLSCWNELWKNDIHPWDKPTPSPALREVIEEKPISAQIPKSGNVLVPGCGRGIDVFYLGNKNRKAYGLDISPIAVQQCKD
;
A
#
# COMPACT_ATOMS: atom_id res chain seq x y z
N MET A 1 12.84 3.87 -42.93
CA MET A 1 13.70 3.02 -42.10
C MET A 1 13.83 3.72 -40.74
N ASN A 2 12.91 3.58 -39.78
CA ASN A 2 11.97 2.50 -39.51
C ASN A 2 10.62 3.05 -39.04
N ASP A 3 9.57 2.65 -39.74
CA ASP A 3 8.22 2.53 -39.19
C ASP A 3 8.20 1.33 -38.24
N HIS A 4 7.53 1.46 -37.08
CA HIS A 4 6.80 0.42 -36.32
C HIS A 4 6.77 0.69 -34.80
N ILE A 5 5.85 1.57 -34.36
CA ILE A 5 5.28 1.53 -33.00
C ILE A 5 3.75 1.59 -33.11
N ARG A 6 3.16 0.58 -33.77
CA ARG A 6 1.71 0.36 -33.77
C ARG A 6 1.41 -1.13 -33.62
N GLY A 7 1.31 -1.60 -32.38
CA GLY A 7 0.43 -2.70 -32.01
C GLY A 7 -0.50 -2.15 -30.94
N ILE A 8 -1.67 -1.60 -31.28
CA ILE A 8 -2.92 -2.33 -31.55
C ILE A 8 -3.11 -3.50 -30.59
N LEU A 9 -3.63 -3.14 -29.42
CA LEU A 9 -4.43 -4.00 -28.57
C LEU A 9 -5.73 -4.36 -29.32
N LYS A 10 -5.85 -5.62 -29.71
CA LYS A 10 -7.07 -6.37 -30.03
C LYS A 10 -6.79 -7.81 -29.56
N GLU A 11 -7.69 -8.61 -29.01
CA GLU A 11 -9.11 -8.55 -28.71
C GLU A 11 -9.35 -9.57 -27.57
N GLY A 12 -10.52 -9.51 -26.93
CA GLY A 12 -10.81 -10.24 -25.70
C GLY A 12 -10.70 -11.77 -25.76
N GLY A 13 -10.30 -12.32 -24.63
CA GLY A 13 -10.48 -13.71 -24.25
C GLY A 13 -10.71 -13.75 -22.74
N LYS A 14 -11.80 -14.37 -22.30
CA LYS A 14 -12.09 -14.57 -20.87
C LYS A 14 -11.10 -15.59 -20.31
N ASP A 15 -10.08 -15.10 -19.62
CA ASP A 15 -9.24 -15.89 -18.74
C ASP A 15 -9.57 -15.50 -17.29
N HIS A 16 -10.16 -16.45 -16.55
CA HIS A 16 -10.42 -16.35 -15.10
C HIS A 16 -9.24 -16.87 -14.25
N SER A 17 -8.02 -16.87 -14.79
CA SER A 17 -6.80 -16.96 -14.00
C SER A 17 -6.50 -15.59 -13.41
N LEU A 18 -6.28 -15.54 -12.10
CA LEU A 18 -5.76 -14.38 -11.40
C LEU A 18 -4.29 -14.15 -11.85
N SER A 19 -4.09 -13.74 -13.09
CA SER A 19 -2.83 -13.26 -13.60
C SER A 19 -2.61 -11.87 -13.01
N PHE A 20 -2.10 -11.83 -11.79
CA PHE A 20 -1.50 -10.62 -11.25
C PHE A 20 -0.47 -10.13 -12.28
N PRO A 21 -0.60 -8.92 -12.83
CA PRO A 21 0.27 -8.42 -13.89
C PRO A 21 1.57 -7.92 -13.26
N PHE A 22 2.28 -8.78 -12.54
CA PHE A 22 3.63 -8.49 -12.05
C PHE A 22 4.63 -9.11 -13.03
N PRO A 23 5.02 -8.41 -14.12
CA PRO A 23 6.37 -8.61 -14.59
C PRO A 23 7.24 -8.14 -13.43
N PHE A 24 8.00 -9.06 -12.83
CA PHE A 24 8.90 -8.80 -11.72
C PHE A 24 10.06 -7.85 -12.11
N SER A 25 9.78 -6.63 -12.56
CA SER A 25 10.76 -5.56 -12.53
C SER A 25 10.80 -5.06 -11.08
N HIS A 26 11.76 -5.57 -10.31
CA HIS A 26 12.07 -5.12 -8.94
C HIS A 26 12.61 -3.68 -8.88
N SER A 27 12.33 -2.85 -9.90
CA SER A 27 12.70 -1.45 -9.86
C SER A 27 11.80 -0.74 -8.86
N LEU A 28 12.42 0.10 -8.02
CA LEU A 28 11.72 0.91 -7.02
C LEU A 28 10.60 1.77 -7.64
N SER A 29 10.73 2.12 -8.92
CA SER A 29 9.73 2.87 -9.69
C SER A 29 8.44 2.09 -9.97
N CYS A 30 8.47 0.75 -9.96
CA CYS A 30 7.29 -0.08 -10.26
C CYS A 30 6.13 0.22 -9.32
N TRP A 31 6.40 0.40 -8.02
CA TRP A 31 5.37 0.72 -7.03
C TRP A 31 4.66 2.05 -7.34
N ASN A 32 5.41 3.09 -7.72
CA ASN A 32 4.81 4.37 -8.06
C ASN A 32 3.94 4.29 -9.32
N GLU A 33 4.34 3.50 -10.33
CA GLU A 33 3.51 3.29 -11.53
C GLU A 33 2.23 2.50 -11.22
N LEU A 34 2.25 1.54 -10.30
CA LEU A 34 1.04 0.82 -9.87
C LEU A 34 0.04 1.78 -9.21
N TRP A 35 0.51 2.64 -8.30
CA TRP A 35 -0.31 3.69 -7.69
C TRP A 35 -0.85 4.70 -8.72
N LYS A 36 -0.02 5.09 -9.70
CA LYS A 36 -0.41 6.00 -10.78
C LYS A 36 -1.52 5.45 -11.66
N ASN A 37 -1.51 4.15 -11.91
CA ASN A 37 -2.49 3.47 -12.75
C ASN A 37 -3.71 2.95 -11.95
N ASP A 38 -3.86 3.33 -10.68
CA ASP A 38 -4.96 2.88 -9.79
C ASP A 38 -4.98 1.36 -9.58
N ILE A 39 -3.81 0.71 -9.65
CA ILE A 39 -3.64 -0.73 -9.47
C ILE A 39 -3.02 -0.98 -8.09
N HIS A 40 -3.87 -1.06 -7.07
CA HIS A 40 -3.45 -1.33 -5.69
C HIS A 40 -4.39 -2.33 -5.00
N PRO A 41 -4.41 -3.62 -5.42
CA PRO A 41 -5.29 -4.64 -4.84
C PRO A 41 -5.03 -4.95 -3.36
N TRP A 42 -3.82 -4.66 -2.88
CA TRP A 42 -3.43 -4.79 -1.47
C TRP A 42 -3.99 -3.66 -0.60
N ASP A 43 -4.29 -2.50 -1.19
CA ASP A 43 -4.76 -1.34 -0.45
C ASP A 43 -6.21 -1.56 0.04
N LYS A 44 -6.47 -1.21 1.30
CA LYS A 44 -7.74 -1.41 2.01
C LYS A 44 -8.20 -0.10 2.65
N PRO A 45 -9.50 0.17 2.76
CA PRO A 45 -10.00 1.40 3.38
C PRO A 45 -9.95 1.36 4.91
N THR A 46 -9.52 0.24 5.50
CA THR A 46 -9.49 0.00 6.93
C THR A 46 -8.14 -0.57 7.36
N PRO A 47 -7.71 -0.29 8.61
CA PRO A 47 -6.52 -0.91 9.17
C PRO A 47 -6.53 -2.44 9.07
N SER A 48 -5.33 -3.00 8.98
CA SER A 48 -5.15 -4.46 8.96
C SER A 48 -5.84 -5.11 10.18
N PRO A 49 -6.66 -6.16 9.99
CA PRO A 49 -7.32 -6.85 11.10
C PRO A 49 -6.33 -7.35 12.16
N ALA A 50 -5.20 -7.93 11.72
CA ALA A 50 -4.16 -8.41 12.63
C ALA A 50 -3.49 -7.26 13.40
N LEU A 51 -3.36 -6.08 12.79
CA LEU A 51 -2.84 -4.91 13.49
C LEU A 51 -3.79 -4.48 14.61
N ARG A 52 -5.10 -4.43 14.33
CA ARG A 52 -6.10 -4.08 15.34
C ARG A 52 -6.07 -5.03 16.52
N GLU A 53 -6.05 -6.33 16.25
CA GLU A 53 -5.97 -7.39 17.27
C GLU A 53 -4.77 -7.15 18.21
N VAL A 54 -3.58 -6.92 17.64
CA VAL A 54 -2.35 -6.67 18.41
C VAL A 54 -2.44 -5.39 19.26
N ILE A 55 -3.09 -4.34 18.76
CA ILE A 55 -3.19 -3.04 19.44
C ILE A 55 -4.27 -3.01 20.51
N GLU A 56 -5.37 -3.75 20.32
CA GLU A 56 -6.58 -3.66 21.15
C GLU A 56 -6.70 -4.83 22.13
N GLU A 57 -6.34 -6.05 21.74
CA GLU A 57 -6.68 -7.26 22.49
C GLU A 57 -5.61 -7.65 23.53
N LYS A 58 -6.07 -8.10 24.71
CA LYS A 58 -5.19 -8.62 25.77
C LYS A 58 -4.93 -10.11 25.56
N PRO A 59 -3.74 -10.63 25.93
CA PRO A 59 -2.66 -9.93 26.63
C PRO A 59 -1.68 -9.18 25.71
N ILE A 60 -1.80 -9.33 24.39
CA ILE A 60 -0.82 -8.82 23.41
C ILE A 60 -0.67 -7.30 23.53
N SER A 61 -1.79 -6.57 23.58
CA SER A 61 -1.79 -5.11 23.69
C SER A 61 -1.11 -4.59 24.95
N ALA A 62 -0.95 -5.40 26.00
CA ALA A 62 -0.20 -5.02 27.21
C ALA A 62 1.32 -4.99 26.99
N GLN A 63 1.82 -5.68 25.98
CA GLN A 63 3.24 -5.71 25.60
C GLN A 63 3.62 -4.55 24.66
N ILE A 64 2.63 -3.87 24.08
CA ILE A 64 2.85 -2.76 23.16
C ILE A 64 2.99 -1.44 23.93
N PRO A 65 4.07 -0.65 23.71
CA PRO A 65 4.23 0.66 24.32
C PRO A 65 3.00 1.56 24.09
N LYS A 66 2.44 2.12 25.16
CA LYS A 66 1.27 3.02 25.07
C LYS A 66 1.61 4.44 24.60
N SER A 67 2.89 4.76 24.50
CA SER A 67 3.39 6.05 24.02
C SER A 67 4.68 5.90 23.23
N GLY A 68 5.04 6.94 22.48
CA GLY A 68 6.29 7.03 21.73
C GLY A 68 6.10 7.22 20.22
N ASN A 69 7.15 6.94 19.46
CA ASN A 69 7.13 7.05 18.01
C ASN A 69 6.84 5.70 17.37
N VAL A 70 6.06 5.69 16.29
CA VAL A 70 5.78 4.49 15.48
C VAL A 70 6.04 4.77 14.02
N LEU A 71 6.61 3.79 13.32
CA LEU A 71 6.90 3.85 11.90
C LEU A 71 6.11 2.76 11.17
N VAL A 72 5.41 3.13 10.10
CA VAL A 72 4.79 2.20 9.16
C VAL A 72 5.57 2.27 7.83
N PRO A 73 6.48 1.33 7.57
CA PRO A 73 7.16 1.24 6.28
C PRO A 73 6.22 0.67 5.20
N GLY A 74 6.31 1.19 3.98
CA GLY A 74 5.37 0.87 2.91
C GLY A 74 3.94 1.29 3.25
N CYS A 75 3.77 2.51 3.78
CA CYS A 75 2.48 2.92 4.34
C CYS A 75 1.36 3.12 3.31
N GLY A 76 1.67 3.14 2.02
CA GLY A 76 0.73 3.50 0.98
C GLY A 76 0.10 4.86 1.26
N ARG A 77 -1.23 4.91 1.24
CA ARG A 77 -2.03 6.10 1.61
C ARG A 77 -2.24 6.29 3.12
N GLY A 78 -1.50 5.58 3.97
CA GLY A 78 -1.37 5.91 5.39
C GLY A 78 -2.45 5.36 6.34
N ILE A 79 -3.31 4.44 5.90
CA ILE A 79 -4.43 3.94 6.74
C ILE A 79 -3.98 3.44 8.12
N ASP A 80 -2.94 2.60 8.16
CA ASP A 80 -2.40 2.09 9.43
C ASP A 80 -1.62 3.17 10.21
N VAL A 81 -1.04 4.16 9.53
CA VAL A 81 -0.35 5.30 10.17
C VAL A 81 -1.36 6.11 10.99
N PHE A 82 -2.50 6.46 10.39
CA PHE A 82 -3.55 7.22 11.06
C PHE A 82 -4.17 6.45 12.21
N TYR A 83 -4.40 5.14 12.02
CA TYR A 83 -4.91 4.28 13.09
C TYR A 83 -3.97 4.18 14.30
N LEU A 84 -2.66 4.09 14.06
CA LEU A 84 -1.67 4.02 15.14
C LEU A 84 -1.47 5.38 15.83
N GLY A 85 -1.67 6.49 15.11
CA GLY A 85 -1.56 7.84 15.65
C GLY A 85 -2.56 8.13 16.76
N ASN A 86 -2.10 8.66 17.89
CA ASN A 86 -2.97 9.18 18.95
C ASN A 86 -2.22 10.20 19.82
N LYS A 87 -2.89 10.76 20.83
CA LYS A 87 -2.32 11.80 21.73
C LYS A 87 -0.99 11.42 22.40
N ASN A 88 -0.72 10.12 22.56
CA ASN A 88 0.50 9.62 23.19
C ASN A 88 1.48 8.99 22.19
N ARG A 89 1.04 8.77 20.94
CA ARG A 89 1.80 8.03 19.92
C ARG A 89 1.89 8.83 18.62
N LYS A 90 3.09 9.26 18.28
CA LYS A 90 3.36 9.95 17.02
C LYS A 90 3.71 8.92 15.94
N ALA A 91 2.81 8.73 14.99
CA ALA A 91 2.98 7.79 13.90
C ALA A 91 3.60 8.49 12.67
N TYR A 92 4.49 7.79 11.98
CA TYR A 92 5.16 8.22 10.76
C TYR A 92 4.94 7.16 9.68
N GLY A 93 4.54 7.60 8.49
CA GLY A 93 4.48 6.75 7.30
C GLY A 93 5.72 6.95 6.44
N LEU A 94 6.24 5.88 5.86
CA LEU A 94 7.27 5.93 4.82
C LEU A 94 6.80 5.09 3.65
N ASP A 95 6.74 5.67 2.45
CA ASP A 95 6.49 4.93 1.22
C ASP A 95 7.44 5.41 0.12
N ILE A 96 7.76 4.51 -0.80
CA ILE A 96 8.63 4.80 -1.94
C ILE A 96 7.88 5.43 -3.11
N SER A 97 6.56 5.33 -3.11
CA SER A 97 5.67 5.93 -4.10
C SER A 97 5.22 7.32 -3.65
N PRO A 98 5.72 8.41 -4.27
CA PRO A 98 5.19 9.75 -4.01
C PRO A 98 3.68 9.86 -4.24
N ILE A 99 3.15 9.13 -5.23
CA ILE A 99 1.71 9.13 -5.52
C ILE A 99 0.92 8.51 -4.37
N ALA A 100 1.40 7.42 -3.77
CA ALA A 100 0.75 6.81 -2.61
C ALA A 100 0.66 7.79 -1.45
N VAL A 101 1.77 8.48 -1.15
CA VAL A 101 1.84 9.47 -0.07
C VAL A 101 0.94 10.68 -0.37
N GLN A 102 0.87 11.12 -1.62
CA GLN A 102 -0.02 12.22 -2.01
C GLN A 102 -1.51 11.86 -1.87
N GLN A 103 -1.84 10.57 -1.94
CA GLN A 103 -3.20 10.08 -1.72
C GLN A 103 -3.56 9.87 -0.25
N CYS A 104 -2.63 10.09 0.69
CA CYS A 104 -2.94 10.09 2.12
C CYS A 104 -4.05 11.10 2.43
N LYS A 105 -5.05 10.65 3.18
CA LYS A 105 -6.16 11.47 3.65
C LYS A 105 -6.48 11.09 5.10
N ASP A 106 -6.47 12.09 5.96
CA ASP A 106 -6.89 12.00 7.37
C ASP A 106 -8.41 11.85 7.49
#